data_AF-A0A4V1VJH9-F1
#
_entry.id   AF-A0A4V1VJH9-F1
#
_cell.length_a   1.000
_cell.length_b   1.000
_cell.length_c   1.000
_cell.angle_alpha   90.00
_cell.angle_beta   90.00
_cell.angle_gamma   90.00
#
_symmetry.space_group_name_H-M   'P 1'
#
loop_
_entity.id
_entity.type
_entity.pdbx_description
1 polymer ?
#
loop_
_entity_poly.entity_id
_entity_poly.type
_entity_poly.pdbx_seq_one_letter_code
_entity_poly.pdbx_strand_id
1 'polypeptide(L)'
;GSVTAGARLLAREGAGGVLTMPGDIPAVTAAEVEAVLAAHGPAPAFTIAPAHDELGSNAVLMSPPLAVPLRFGEDSYVPHLAAARAAGIEPRVVPLPGIGMDIDHPADLTAFARLPQAQGTRTLAFLRENALLNP
;
A
#
# COMPACT_ATOMS: atom_id res chain seq x y z
N GLY A 1 -11.51 2.55 -11.95
CA GLY A 1 -11.75 2.77 -10.51
C GLY A 1 -11.37 4.19 -10.11
N SER A 2 -11.68 4.58 -8.87
CA SER A 2 -11.34 5.87 -8.27
C SER A 2 -9.84 6.16 -8.32
N VAL A 3 -9.00 5.17 -8.01
CA VAL A 3 -7.53 5.31 -8.03
C VAL A 3 -7.02 5.69 -9.43
N THR A 4 -7.49 5.02 -10.47
CA THR A 4 -7.12 5.37 -11.86
C THR A 4 -7.56 6.78 -12.25
N ALA A 5 -8.71 7.25 -11.75
CA ALA A 5 -9.18 8.61 -11.99
C ALA A 5 -8.27 9.64 -11.31
N GLY A 6 -7.86 9.40 -10.05
CA GLY A 6 -6.88 10.24 -9.35
C GLY A 6 -5.52 10.26 -10.05
N ALA A 7 -5.03 9.10 -10.49
CA ALA A 7 -3.78 8.99 -11.24
C ALA A 7 -3.82 9.79 -12.57
N ARG A 8 -4.96 9.77 -13.28
CA ARG A 8 -5.18 10.61 -14.47
C ARG A 8 -5.23 12.10 -14.16
N LEU A 9 -5.76 12.50 -13.01
CA LEU A 9 -5.75 13.90 -12.59
C LEU A 9 -4.31 14.36 -12.36
N LEU A 10 -3.53 13.63 -11.55
CA LEU A 10 -2.12 13.93 -11.29
C LEU A 10 -1.29 13.97 -12.57
N ALA A 11 -1.54 13.06 -13.53
CA ALA A 11 -0.89 13.10 -14.83
C ALA A 11 -1.20 14.40 -15.61
N ARG A 12 -2.45 14.88 -15.58
CA ARG A 12 -2.85 16.15 -16.24
C ARG A 12 -2.22 17.36 -15.55
N GLU A 13 -1.99 17.28 -14.25
CA GLU A 13 -1.31 18.32 -13.46
C GLU A 13 0.22 18.29 -13.62
N GLY A 14 0.76 17.34 -14.39
CA GLY A 14 2.20 17.23 -14.64
C GLY A 14 2.99 16.61 -13.49
N ALA A 15 2.33 15.89 -12.58
CA ALA A 15 3.01 15.17 -11.51
C ALA A 15 3.98 14.11 -12.08
N GLY A 16 5.18 14.01 -11.49
CA GLY A 16 6.20 13.05 -11.91
C GLY A 16 5.88 11.59 -11.58
N GLY A 17 4.98 11.34 -10.61
CA GLY A 17 4.58 10.02 -10.17
C GLY A 17 3.36 10.06 -9.25
N VAL A 18 2.85 8.89 -8.89
CA VAL A 18 1.72 8.70 -7.98
C VAL A 18 2.01 7.57 -7.00
N LEU A 19 1.79 7.83 -5.71
CA LEU A 19 1.72 6.82 -4.66
C LEU A 19 0.26 6.60 -4.29
N THR A 20 -0.15 5.34 -4.23
CA THR A 20 -1.50 4.92 -3.86
C THR A 20 -1.41 3.98 -2.67
N MET A 21 -2.27 4.18 -1.67
CA MET A 21 -2.33 3.42 -0.43
C MET A 21 -3.80 3.32 -0.02
N PRO A 22 -4.27 2.18 0.53
CA PRO A 22 -5.64 2.04 1.00
C PRO A 22 -5.84 2.79 2.33
N GLY A 23 -7.10 2.95 2.75
CA GLY A 23 -7.46 3.78 3.92
C GLY A 23 -7.51 3.01 5.25
N ASP A 24 -7.28 1.70 5.20
CA ASP A 24 -7.52 0.69 6.24
C ASP A 24 -6.21 0.03 6.73
N ILE A 25 -5.06 0.68 6.51
CA ILE A 25 -3.73 0.27 6.98
C ILE A 25 -3.25 1.14 8.17
N PRO A 26 -3.91 1.11 9.33
CA PRO A 26 -3.67 2.05 10.43
C PRO A 26 -2.28 1.92 11.07
N ALA A 27 -1.52 0.86 10.77
CA ALA A 27 -0.16 0.67 11.23
C ALA A 27 0.89 1.36 10.33
N VAL A 28 0.50 2.02 9.23
CA VAL A 28 1.44 2.76 8.38
C VAL A 28 2.23 3.80 9.17
N THR A 29 3.54 3.83 8.95
CA THR A 29 4.43 4.84 9.54
C THR A 29 5.04 5.76 8.50
N ALA A 30 5.46 6.97 8.92
CA ALA A 30 6.19 7.89 8.05
C ALA A 30 7.49 7.27 7.50
N ALA A 31 8.22 6.53 8.35
CA ALA A 31 9.44 5.83 7.97
C ALA A 31 9.21 4.78 6.89
N GLU A 32 8.06 4.10 6.90
CA GLU A 32 7.70 3.14 5.85
C GLU A 32 7.35 3.83 4.54
N VAL A 33 6.65 4.96 4.57
CA VAL A 33 6.41 5.78 3.37
C VAL A 33 7.75 6.27 2.78
N GLU A 34 8.66 6.73 3.63
CA GLU A 34 10.02 7.11 3.23
C GLU A 34 10.78 5.93 2.61
N ALA A 35 10.64 4.72 3.17
CA ALA A 35 11.27 3.52 2.62
C ALA A 35 10.74 3.18 1.21
N VAL A 36 9.43 3.31 0.97
CA VAL A 36 8.85 3.14 -0.37
C VAL A 36 9.42 4.17 -1.35
N LEU A 37 9.50 5.44 -0.95
CA LEU A 37 10.05 6.52 -1.77
C LEU A 37 11.54 6.31 -2.07
N ALA A 38 12.34 5.93 -1.06
CA ALA A 38 13.78 5.70 -1.19
C ALA A 38 14.10 4.48 -2.06
N ALA A 39 13.25 3.45 -2.03
CA ALA A 39 13.40 2.29 -2.89
C ALA A 39 13.05 2.59 -4.37
N HIS A 40 12.26 3.65 -4.63
CA HIS A 40 11.81 3.99 -5.97
C HIS A 40 12.96 4.44 -6.88
N GLY A 41 13.01 3.86 -8.07
CA GLY A 41 14.03 4.15 -9.06
C GLY A 41 13.71 5.38 -9.94
N PRO A 42 14.62 5.74 -10.86
CA PRO A 42 14.34 6.74 -11.88
C PRO A 42 13.24 6.26 -12.82
N ALA A 43 12.40 7.19 -13.32
CA ALA A 43 11.32 6.88 -14.24
C ALA A 43 11.85 6.32 -15.59
N PRO A 44 11.15 5.35 -16.23
CA PRO A 44 9.93 4.72 -15.74
C PRO A 44 10.20 3.72 -14.61
N ALA A 45 9.41 3.79 -13.54
CA ALA A 45 9.61 2.96 -12.34
C ALA A 45 8.29 2.53 -11.71
N PHE A 46 8.32 1.37 -11.06
CA PHE A 46 7.20 0.79 -10.33
C PHE A 46 7.72 0.16 -9.04
N THR A 47 7.21 0.61 -7.90
CA THR A 47 7.51 0.10 -6.56
C THR A 47 6.20 -0.34 -5.91
N ILE A 48 6.22 -1.49 -5.23
CA ILE A 48 5.04 -2.08 -4.61
C ILE A 48 5.37 -2.62 -3.22
N ALA A 49 4.51 -2.34 -2.25
CA ALA A 49 4.50 -3.02 -0.95
C ALA A 49 3.28 -3.96 -0.92
N PRO A 50 3.47 -5.27 -0.72
CA PRO A 50 2.37 -6.22 -0.62
C PRO A 50 1.57 -6.04 0.67
N ALA A 51 0.34 -6.55 0.67
CA ALA A 51 -0.37 -6.88 1.90
C ALA A 51 0.33 -8.04 2.64
N HIS A 52 -0.03 -8.25 3.91
CA HIS A 52 0.61 -9.23 4.79
C HIS A 52 0.46 -10.68 4.31
N ASP A 53 -0.57 -10.97 3.51
CA ASP A 53 -0.87 -12.27 2.91
C ASP A 53 -0.34 -12.43 1.46
N GLU A 54 0.30 -11.38 0.93
CA GLU A 54 0.76 -11.27 -0.47
C GLU A 54 -0.34 -11.46 -1.53
N LEU A 55 -1.62 -11.37 -1.18
CA LEU A 55 -2.71 -11.36 -2.14
C LEU A 55 -2.99 -9.92 -2.60
N GLY A 56 -2.96 -8.97 -1.65
CA GLY A 56 -3.19 -7.54 -1.88
C GLY A 56 -1.93 -6.70 -2.14
N SER A 57 -2.15 -5.44 -2.56
CA SER A 57 -1.10 -4.43 -2.73
C SER A 57 -1.42 -3.19 -1.88
N ASN A 58 -0.70 -2.98 -0.79
CA ASN A 58 -1.01 -1.90 0.17
C ASN A 58 -0.22 -0.62 -0.07
N ALA A 59 0.81 -0.65 -0.91
CA ALA A 59 1.32 0.56 -1.54
C ALA A 59 1.74 0.29 -2.98
N VAL A 60 1.35 1.17 -3.90
CA VAL A 60 1.87 1.18 -5.27
C VAL A 60 2.34 2.58 -5.61
N LEU A 61 3.63 2.72 -5.92
CA LEU A 61 4.26 3.93 -6.41
C LEU A 61 4.71 3.72 -7.85
N MET A 62 4.29 4.59 -8.76
CA MET A 62 4.76 4.56 -10.14
C MET A 62 5.07 5.95 -10.68
N SER A 63 6.03 6.00 -11.59
CA SER A 63 6.43 7.20 -12.31
C SER A 63 6.61 6.86 -13.78
N PRO A 64 5.91 7.51 -14.74
CA PRO A 64 4.85 8.52 -14.54
C PRO A 64 3.54 7.95 -13.95
N PRO A 65 2.55 8.78 -13.55
CA PRO A 65 1.31 8.36 -12.89
C PRO A 65 0.41 7.34 -13.60
N LEU A 66 0.75 6.86 -14.80
CA LEU A 66 0.01 5.84 -15.53
C LEU A 66 0.94 4.83 -16.22
N ALA A 67 2.18 4.69 -15.70
CA ALA A 67 3.20 3.82 -16.28
C ALA A 67 2.76 2.35 -16.34
N VAL A 68 1.99 1.90 -15.34
CA VAL A 68 1.48 0.54 -15.24
C VAL A 68 -0.04 0.58 -15.03
N PRO A 69 -0.82 -0.21 -15.80
CA PRO A 69 -2.25 -0.33 -15.56
C PRO A 69 -2.56 -0.89 -14.16
N LEU A 70 -3.29 -0.13 -13.35
CA LEU A 70 -3.70 -0.56 -12.01
C LEU A 70 -4.92 -1.48 -12.05
N ARG A 71 -4.88 -2.52 -11.21
CA ARG A 71 -6.00 -3.43 -10.93
C ARG A 71 -6.01 -3.76 -9.44
N PHE A 72 -6.86 -3.06 -8.68
CA PHE A 72 -7.05 -3.31 -7.25
C PHE A 72 -8.19 -4.30 -7.00
N GLY A 73 -8.10 -5.01 -5.88
CA GLY A 73 -9.00 -6.07 -5.43
C GLY A 73 -8.23 -7.14 -4.66
N GLU A 74 -8.96 -8.13 -4.15
CA GLU A 74 -8.42 -9.43 -3.74
C GLU A 74 -7.59 -9.99 -4.89
N ASP A 75 -6.35 -10.42 -4.63
CA ASP A 75 -5.36 -10.90 -5.62
C ASP A 75 -4.75 -9.83 -6.55
N SER A 76 -4.68 -8.56 -6.13
CA SER A 76 -4.07 -7.50 -6.94
C SER A 76 -2.53 -7.58 -7.05
N TYR A 77 -1.84 -8.24 -6.13
CA TYR A 77 -0.37 -8.24 -6.07
C TYR A 77 0.30 -8.83 -7.31
N VAL A 78 0.02 -10.11 -7.61
CA VAL A 78 0.63 -10.81 -8.75
C VAL A 78 0.29 -10.16 -10.10
N PRO A 79 -0.98 -9.76 -10.36
CA PRO A 79 -1.34 -9.00 -11.56
C PRO A 79 -0.58 -7.68 -11.71
N HIS A 80 -0.32 -6.95 -10.62
CA HIS A 80 0.48 -5.72 -10.68
C HIS A 80 1.94 -6.01 -11.08
N LEU A 81 2.56 -7.05 -10.52
CA LEU A 81 3.92 -7.45 -10.90
C LEU A 81 4.00 -7.84 -12.39
N ALA A 82 3.02 -8.61 -12.86
CA ALA A 82 2.94 -9.02 -14.26
C ALA A 82 2.73 -7.82 -15.19
N ALA A 83 1.85 -6.89 -14.81
CA ALA A 83 1.57 -5.67 -15.59
C ALA A 83 2.81 -4.75 -15.68
N ALA A 84 3.56 -4.60 -14.58
CA ALA A 84 4.81 -3.84 -14.58
C ALA A 84 5.84 -4.43 -15.56
N ARG A 85 6.06 -5.75 -15.47
CA ARG A 85 6.98 -6.46 -16.38
C ARG A 85 6.53 -6.39 -17.83
N ALA A 86 5.23 -6.51 -18.10
CA ALA A 86 4.68 -6.35 -19.44
C ALA A 86 4.88 -4.93 -20.01
N ALA A 87 4.99 -3.91 -19.14
CA ALA A 87 5.35 -2.54 -19.50
C ALA A 87 6.88 -2.31 -19.62
N GLY A 88 7.70 -3.35 -19.48
CA GLY A 88 9.16 -3.26 -19.50
C GLY A 88 9.79 -2.69 -18.23
N ILE A 89 9.04 -2.67 -17.11
CA ILE A 89 9.48 -2.13 -15.82
C ILE A 89 9.66 -3.29 -14.84
N GLU A 90 10.87 -3.50 -14.32
CA GLU A 90 11.05 -4.49 -13.25
C GLU A 90 10.51 -3.91 -11.92
N PRO A 91 9.50 -4.54 -11.31
CA PRO A 91 8.91 -4.05 -10.07
C PRO A 91 9.88 -4.16 -8.90
N ARG A 92 9.94 -3.12 -8.09
CA ARG A 92 10.66 -3.14 -6.80
C ARG A 92 9.69 -3.48 -5.68
N VAL A 93 9.89 -4.63 -5.06
CA VAL A 93 9.04 -5.10 -3.95
C VAL A 93 9.65 -4.66 -2.63
N VAL A 94 8.85 -4.00 -1.78
CA VAL A 94 9.27 -3.47 -0.48
C VAL A 94 8.28 -3.94 0.60
N PRO A 95 8.48 -5.14 1.18
CA PRO A 95 7.63 -5.63 2.27
C PRO A 95 7.84 -4.79 3.52
N LEU A 96 6.75 -4.21 4.04
CA LEU A 96 6.77 -3.30 5.18
C LEU A 96 5.62 -3.68 6.13
N PRO A 97 5.90 -4.02 7.40
CA PRO A 97 4.90 -4.63 8.29
C PRO A 97 3.71 -3.72 8.63
N GLY A 98 3.89 -2.41 8.72
CA GLY A 98 2.81 -1.46 8.98
C GLY A 98 1.96 -1.19 7.75
N ILE A 99 2.59 -0.97 6.59
CA ILE A 99 1.87 -0.84 5.30
C ILE A 99 1.16 -2.15 4.94
N GLY A 100 1.79 -3.30 5.16
CA GLY A 100 1.23 -4.60 4.83
C GLY A 100 0.04 -5.02 5.71
N MET A 101 -0.23 -4.34 6.83
CA MET A 101 -1.30 -4.70 7.76
C MET A 101 -2.57 -3.86 7.50
N ASP A 102 -3.35 -4.29 6.53
CA ASP A 102 -4.75 -3.94 6.33
C ASP A 102 -5.67 -4.63 7.35
N ILE A 103 -6.88 -4.09 7.53
CA ILE A 103 -7.89 -4.63 8.43
C ILE A 103 -9.18 -4.88 7.64
N ASP A 104 -9.39 -6.14 7.25
CA ASP A 104 -10.58 -6.58 6.49
C ASP A 104 -11.49 -7.48 7.33
N HIS A 105 -10.90 -8.26 8.24
CA HIS A 105 -11.56 -9.26 9.05
C HIS A 105 -11.33 -9.02 10.55
N PRO A 106 -12.23 -9.51 11.42
CA PRO A 106 -12.05 -9.37 12.87
C PRO A 106 -10.72 -9.93 13.41
N ALA A 107 -10.17 -10.96 12.77
CA ALA A 107 -8.88 -11.54 13.15
C ALA A 107 -7.72 -10.54 12.99
N ASP A 108 -7.82 -9.63 12.02
CA ASP A 108 -6.79 -8.65 11.69
C ASP A 108 -6.61 -7.62 12.81
N LEU A 109 -7.65 -7.35 13.60
CA LEU A 109 -7.56 -6.47 14.78
C LEU A 109 -6.54 -6.98 15.79
N THR A 110 -6.49 -8.30 15.99
CA THR A 110 -5.54 -8.93 16.92
C THR A 110 -4.12 -8.92 16.36
N ALA A 111 -3.97 -9.19 15.05
CA ALA A 111 -2.69 -9.13 14.37
C ALA A 111 -2.11 -7.70 14.37
N PHE A 112 -2.94 -6.72 13.99
CA PHE A 112 -2.64 -5.29 14.07
C PHE A 112 -2.19 -4.88 15.48
N ALA A 113 -2.94 -5.25 16.52
CA ALA A 113 -2.63 -4.84 17.90
C ALA A 113 -1.28 -5.38 18.43
N ARG A 114 -0.74 -6.45 17.80
CA ARG A 114 0.57 -7.03 18.15
C ARG A 114 1.73 -6.33 17.44
N LEU A 115 1.47 -5.51 16.42
CA LEU A 115 2.54 -4.82 15.71
C LEU A 115 3.17 -3.71 16.58
N PRO A 116 4.50 -3.57 16.57
CA PRO A 116 5.17 -2.41 17.14
C PRO A 116 4.64 -1.09 16.55
N GLN A 117 4.35 -1.07 15.24
CA GLN A 117 3.85 0.09 14.50
C GLN A 117 2.45 0.52 14.94
N ALA A 118 1.65 -0.39 15.51
CA ALA A 118 0.32 -0.06 16.00
C ALA A 118 0.36 0.76 17.30
N GLN A 119 1.47 0.76 18.04
CA GLN A 119 1.56 1.47 19.31
C GLN A 119 1.44 2.99 19.10
N GLY A 120 0.56 3.62 19.88
CA GLY A 120 0.29 5.05 19.78
C GLY A 120 -0.66 5.47 18.65
N THR A 121 -1.14 4.53 17.84
CA THR A 121 -2.16 4.83 16.82
C THR A 121 -3.51 5.14 17.47
N ARG A 122 -4.30 6.03 16.84
CA ARG A 122 -5.68 6.32 17.28
C ARG A 122 -6.57 5.08 17.15
N THR A 123 -6.32 4.25 16.14
CA THR A 123 -7.05 2.98 15.95
C THR A 123 -6.82 2.03 17.12
N LEU A 124 -5.57 1.82 17.57
CA LEU A 124 -5.31 0.95 18.72
C LEU A 124 -5.91 1.50 20.01
N ALA A 125 -5.87 2.82 20.22
CA ALA A 125 -6.55 3.46 21.35
C ALA A 125 -8.06 3.19 21.32
N PHE A 126 -8.70 3.42 20.16
CA PHE A 126 -10.13 3.16 19.97
C PHE A 126 -10.50 1.69 20.24
N LEU A 127 -9.73 0.73 19.72
CA LEU A 127 -10.00 -0.70 19.94
C LEU A 127 -9.91 -1.08 21.43
N ARG A 128 -8.95 -0.50 22.16
CA ARG A 128 -8.78 -0.72 23.61
C ARG A 128 -9.92 -0.09 24.42
N GLU A 129 -10.28 1.15 24.12
CA GLU A 129 -11.37 1.88 24.80
C GLU A 129 -12.72 1.17 24.67
N ASN A 130 -12.94 0.47 23.55
CA ASN A 130 -14.18 -0.24 23.25
C ASN A 130 -14.12 -1.75 23.49
N ALA A 131 -13.04 -2.26 24.11
CA ALA A 131 -12.83 -3.68 24.40
C ALA A 131 -12.93 -4.62 23.16
N LEU A 132 -12.53 -4.14 21.98
CA LEU A 132 -12.64 -4.85 20.70
C LEU A 132 -11.46 -5.79 20.39
N LEU A 133 -10.51 -5.93 21.31
CA LEU A 133 -9.33 -6.81 21.17
C LEU A 133 -9.48 -8.16 21.87
N ASN A 134 -10.62 -8.41 22.53
CA ASN A 134 -10.93 -9.67 23.19
C ASN A 134 -12.11 -10.32 22.46
N PRO A 135 -11.95 -11.52 21.86
CA PRO A 135 -13.04 -12.27 21.25
C PRO A 135 -14.03 -12.82 22.30
#